data_AF-A0A6I9VJF4-F1
#
_entry.id   AF-A0A6I9VJF4-F1
#
_cell.length_a   1.000
_cell.length_b   1.000
_cell.length_c   1.000
_cell.angle_alpha   90.00
_cell.angle_beta   90.00
_cell.angle_gamma   90.00
#
_symmetry.space_group_name_H-M   'P 1'
#
loop_
_entity.id
_entity.type
_entity.pdbx_description
1 polymer ?
#
loop_
_entity_poly.entity_id
_entity_poly.type
_entity_poly.pdbx_seq_one_letter_code
_entity_poly.pdbx_strand_id
1 'polypeptide(L)'
;MRAYSCLVILAVVSLPAQLLVSAESSEAANTSAALPATSTPICEETVCPRLYMPVCGLVDGEPMTAPSRCVLNNKIRCSAILQRTLGNKIPTVRFLHSGACSPKADKSNRRRQSRDMDLENIEDDAGKEEINAGEEEIDAGEEQSDAAKEEIDANQALADDAEADMDAGKEEIAAGGEESDAAKEEIDANQALADDAEADMDHAEALNDEE
;
A
#
# COMPACT_ATOMS: atom_id res chain seq x y z
N MET A 1 19.05 -29.98 0.16
CA MET A 1 18.67 -30.54 -1.16
C MET A 1 19.43 -29.76 -2.24
N ARG A 2 20.06 -30.43 -3.21
CA ARG A 2 20.72 -29.80 -4.38
C ARG A 2 20.69 -30.78 -5.56
N ALA A 3 20.09 -30.39 -6.67
CA ALA A 3 20.21 -31.06 -7.97
C ALA A 3 19.83 -30.06 -9.08
N TYR A 4 20.83 -29.41 -9.68
CA TYR A 4 20.67 -28.69 -10.94
C TYR A 4 21.13 -29.63 -12.07
N SER A 5 20.24 -29.92 -13.01
CA SER A 5 20.56 -30.69 -14.22
C SER A 5 20.12 -29.88 -15.44
N CYS A 6 21.10 -29.37 -16.20
CA CYS A 6 20.85 -28.57 -17.38
C CYS A 6 20.40 -29.43 -18.57
N LEU A 7 19.64 -28.83 -19.49
CA LEU A 7 19.69 -29.23 -20.90
C LEU A 7 19.53 -27.98 -21.78
N VAL A 8 20.46 -27.82 -22.72
CA VAL A 8 20.58 -26.67 -23.62
C VAL A 8 20.14 -27.10 -25.02
N ILE A 9 19.25 -26.31 -25.65
CA ILE A 9 19.07 -26.36 -27.11
C ILE A 9 19.04 -24.92 -27.65
N LEU A 10 20.07 -24.56 -28.41
CA LEU A 10 20.07 -23.41 -29.32
C LEU A 10 19.64 -23.89 -30.71
N ALA A 11 18.72 -23.17 -31.35
CA ALA A 11 18.41 -23.35 -32.77
C ALA A 11 18.07 -22.00 -33.42
N VAL A 12 18.92 -21.59 -34.35
CA VAL A 12 18.70 -20.46 -35.29
C VAL A 12 18.26 -21.07 -36.64
N VAL A 13 18.02 -20.24 -37.67
CA VAL A 13 17.76 -20.58 -39.10
C VAL A 13 16.27 -20.78 -39.44
N SER A 14 15.73 -20.37 -40.61
CA SER A 14 15.99 -19.24 -41.54
C SER A 14 15.01 -19.33 -42.73
N LEU A 15 14.20 -18.29 -42.99
CA LEU A 15 13.52 -18.05 -44.29
C LEU A 15 12.55 -19.18 -44.77
N PRO A 16 11.92 -19.15 -45.98
CA PRO A 16 12.01 -18.19 -47.09
C PRO A 16 10.69 -17.49 -47.48
N ALA A 17 10.76 -16.69 -48.53
CA ALA A 17 9.64 -16.17 -49.30
C ALA A 17 9.65 -16.73 -50.74
N GLN A 18 8.69 -16.28 -51.57
CA GLN A 18 8.67 -16.21 -53.05
C GLN A 18 7.88 -17.25 -53.91
N LEU A 19 7.01 -16.66 -54.76
CA LEU A 19 6.70 -16.92 -56.19
C LEU A 19 5.71 -18.03 -56.66
N LEU A 20 4.66 -17.56 -57.37
CA LEU A 20 4.01 -18.11 -58.61
C LEU A 20 3.34 -19.52 -58.51
N VAL A 21 2.37 -19.97 -59.33
CA VAL A 21 1.58 -19.50 -60.52
C VAL A 21 0.19 -20.21 -60.43
N SER A 22 -0.94 -19.97 -61.11
CA SER A 22 -1.45 -19.24 -62.31
C SER A 22 -2.82 -18.57 -61.97
N ALA A 23 -3.54 -17.77 -62.76
CA ALA A 23 -3.69 -17.49 -64.21
C ALA A 23 -4.67 -18.40 -65.02
N GLU A 24 -5.92 -17.92 -65.17
CA GLU A 24 -6.90 -18.20 -66.25
C GLU A 24 -7.94 -17.04 -66.17
N SER A 25 -8.10 -16.16 -67.17
CA SER A 25 -9.17 -16.15 -68.22
C SER A 25 -10.62 -16.15 -67.68
N SER A 26 -11.59 -15.31 -68.09
CA SER A 26 -11.69 -14.17 -69.05
C SER A 26 -12.63 -13.10 -68.42
N GLU A 27 -12.88 -11.87 -68.92
CA GLU A 27 -13.02 -11.36 -70.30
C GLU A 27 -12.78 -9.83 -70.36
N ALA A 28 -12.65 -9.28 -71.57
CA ALA A 28 -12.63 -7.83 -71.84
C ALA A 28 -13.97 -7.41 -72.53
N ALA A 29 -14.33 -6.15 -72.79
CA ALA A 29 -13.66 -4.86 -72.61
C ALA A 29 -14.73 -3.74 -72.51
N ASN A 30 -14.40 -2.59 -71.91
CA ASN A 30 -14.29 -1.32 -72.65
C ASN A 30 -13.90 -0.13 -71.74
N THR A 31 -13.30 0.88 -72.37
CA THR A 31 -12.85 2.13 -71.72
C THR A 31 -13.89 3.24 -71.82
N SER A 32 -13.60 4.36 -71.13
CA SER A 32 -14.08 5.72 -71.41
C SER A 32 -15.30 6.26 -70.67
N ALA A 33 -15.11 6.63 -69.39
CA ALA A 33 -15.65 7.88 -68.83
C ALA A 33 -14.83 8.32 -67.62
N ALA A 34 -13.93 9.30 -67.78
CA ALA A 34 -13.23 9.91 -66.66
C ALA A 34 -14.10 11.02 -66.04
N LEU A 35 -14.52 10.84 -64.79
CA LEU A 35 -15.12 11.88 -63.96
C LEU A 35 -14.42 11.88 -62.58
N PRO A 36 -14.35 13.04 -61.90
CA PRO A 36 -13.28 13.31 -60.95
C PRO A 36 -13.46 12.60 -59.60
N ALA A 37 -12.33 12.40 -58.91
CA ALA A 37 -12.33 11.95 -57.53
C ALA A 37 -13.07 12.97 -56.63
N THR A 38 -14.30 12.64 -56.22
CA THR A 38 -14.97 13.33 -55.14
C THR A 38 -14.24 13.02 -53.85
N SER A 39 -13.68 14.05 -53.22
CA SER A 39 -13.02 13.94 -51.91
C SER A 39 -13.98 13.33 -50.90
N THR A 40 -13.58 12.22 -50.26
CA THR A 40 -14.26 11.74 -49.06
C THR A 40 -14.20 12.83 -47.98
N PRO A 41 -15.29 13.09 -47.24
CA PRO A 41 -15.25 14.07 -46.17
C PRO A 41 -14.31 13.57 -45.06
N ILE A 42 -13.38 14.42 -44.64
CA ILE A 42 -12.32 14.08 -43.65
C ILE A 42 -12.92 13.69 -42.28
N CYS A 43 -14.18 14.02 -42.03
CA CYS A 43 -15.00 13.52 -40.93
C CYS A 43 -16.36 13.08 -41.46
N GLU A 44 -16.81 11.88 -41.08
CA GLU A 44 -18.17 11.42 -41.34
C GLU A 44 -19.05 11.71 -40.11
N GLU A 45 -20.13 12.49 -40.30
CA GLU A 45 -21.04 12.84 -39.22
C GLU A 45 -21.95 11.67 -38.84
N THR A 46 -22.01 11.33 -37.55
CA THR A 46 -22.91 10.28 -37.06
C THR A 46 -24.36 10.73 -37.23
N VAL A 47 -25.22 9.89 -37.82
CA VAL A 47 -26.63 10.22 -38.08
C VAL A 47 -27.38 10.44 -36.75
N CYS A 48 -27.72 11.69 -36.47
CA CYS A 48 -28.41 12.07 -35.24
C CYS A 48 -29.93 11.89 -35.34
N PRO A 49 -30.62 11.40 -34.28
CA PRO A 49 -32.07 11.42 -34.20
C PRO A 49 -32.64 12.84 -34.35
N ARG A 50 -33.80 12.97 -34.98
CA ARG A 50 -34.52 14.25 -35.15
C ARG A 50 -35.26 14.71 -33.88
N LEU A 51 -34.66 14.49 -32.71
CA LEU A 51 -35.14 14.97 -31.42
C LEU A 51 -34.49 16.33 -31.12
N TYR A 52 -35.31 17.38 -31.04
CA TYR A 52 -34.85 18.73 -30.70
C TYR A 52 -34.73 18.88 -29.18
N MET A 53 -33.50 18.81 -28.68
CA MET A 53 -33.14 19.01 -27.28
C MET A 53 -31.87 19.88 -27.25
N PRO A 54 -32.02 21.21 -27.35
CA PRO A 54 -30.92 22.09 -27.72
C PRO A 54 -29.83 22.12 -26.65
N VAL A 55 -28.60 22.39 -27.10
CA VAL A 55 -27.43 22.56 -26.23
C VAL A 55 -26.64 23.79 -26.67
N CYS A 56 -26.04 24.48 -25.70
CA CYS A 56 -25.11 25.56 -25.95
C CYS A 56 -23.68 25.03 -25.98
N GLY A 57 -22.92 25.42 -26.99
CA GLY A 57 -21.49 25.21 -27.10
C GLY A 57 -20.77 26.50 -27.52
N LEU A 58 -19.45 26.46 -27.49
CA LEU A 58 -18.61 27.46 -28.13
C LEU A 58 -18.10 26.93 -29.47
N VAL A 59 -17.95 27.81 -30.45
CA VAL A 59 -17.18 27.62 -31.68
C VAL A 59 -16.23 28.81 -31.76
N ASP A 60 -14.92 28.58 -31.59
CA ASP A 60 -13.89 29.65 -31.54
C ASP A 60 -14.15 30.78 -30.53
N GLY A 61 -14.83 30.42 -29.43
CA GLY A 61 -15.21 31.36 -28.38
C GLY A 61 -16.58 32.03 -28.57
N GLU A 62 -17.22 31.88 -29.73
CA GLU A 62 -18.58 32.37 -29.97
C GLU A 62 -19.66 31.34 -29.57
N PRO A 63 -20.75 31.75 -28.91
CA PRO A 63 -21.79 30.83 -28.43
C PRO A 63 -22.71 30.34 -29.57
N MET A 64 -22.65 29.03 -29.88
CA MET A 64 -23.54 28.37 -30.85
C MET A 64 -24.56 27.47 -30.14
N THR A 65 -25.84 27.66 -30.44
CA THR A 65 -26.88 26.65 -30.11
C THR A 65 -26.91 25.55 -31.16
N ALA A 66 -26.73 24.30 -30.73
CA ALA A 66 -26.95 23.11 -31.56
C ALA A 66 -28.31 22.47 -31.23
N PRO A 67 -29.00 21.84 -32.20
CA PRO A 67 -30.36 21.30 -32.00
C PRO A 67 -30.42 20.04 -31.13
N SER A 68 -29.30 19.32 -30.98
CA SER A 68 -29.17 18.20 -30.05
C SER A 68 -27.72 18.01 -29.62
N ARG A 69 -27.49 17.33 -28.48
CA ARG A 69 -26.13 17.00 -28.03
C ARG A 69 -25.38 16.10 -29.02
N CYS A 70 -26.08 15.26 -29.79
CA CYS A 70 -25.49 14.49 -30.87
C CYS A 70 -24.88 15.40 -31.96
N VAL A 71 -25.63 16.40 -32.44
CA VAL A 71 -25.15 17.33 -33.47
C VAL A 71 -23.97 18.18 -32.98
N LEU A 72 -23.95 18.58 -31.69
CA LEU A 72 -22.77 19.23 -31.12
C LEU A 72 -21.58 18.27 -31.02
N ASN A 73 -21.80 17.03 -30.59
CA ASN A 73 -20.74 16.02 -30.47
C ASN A 73 -20.14 15.64 -31.83
N ASN A 74 -20.93 15.63 -32.91
CA ASN A 74 -20.42 15.51 -34.29
C ASN A 74 -19.41 16.62 -34.60
N LYS A 75 -19.80 17.89 -34.38
CA LYS A 75 -18.91 19.04 -34.60
C LYS A 75 -17.64 18.99 -33.75
N ILE A 76 -17.73 18.59 -32.49
CA ILE A 76 -16.56 18.36 -31.62
C ILE A 76 -15.65 17.28 -32.21
N ARG A 77 -16.18 16.11 -32.58
CA ARG A 77 -15.42 15.02 -33.21
C ARG A 77 -14.75 15.47 -34.50
N CYS A 78 -15.48 16.13 -35.40
CA CYS A 78 -14.91 16.62 -36.65
C CYS A 78 -13.83 17.68 -36.43
N SER A 79 -14.01 18.62 -35.49
CA SER A 79 -12.94 19.57 -35.15
C SER A 79 -11.66 18.89 -34.66
N ALA A 80 -11.77 17.87 -33.80
CA ALA A 80 -10.64 17.12 -33.28
C ALA A 80 -9.95 16.23 -34.34
N ILE A 81 -10.69 15.72 -35.33
CA ILE A 81 -10.12 14.98 -36.47
C ILE A 81 -9.39 15.96 -37.40
N LEU A 82 -10.03 17.07 -37.75
CA LEU A 82 -9.46 18.10 -38.61
C LEU A 82 -8.20 18.72 -37.98
N GLN A 83 -8.18 18.99 -36.67
CA GLN A 83 -7.00 19.49 -35.94
C GLN A 83 -5.77 18.60 -36.07
N ARG A 84 -5.95 17.29 -36.24
CA ARG A 84 -4.85 16.33 -36.45
C ARG A 84 -4.38 16.23 -37.90
N THR A 85 -5.17 16.70 -38.87
CA THR A 85 -4.88 16.55 -40.31
C THR A 85 -4.57 17.86 -41.04
N LEU A 86 -5.06 19.00 -40.55
CA LEU A 86 -4.94 20.32 -41.20
C LEU A 86 -4.38 21.44 -40.28
N GLY A 87 -4.16 21.17 -39.00
CA GLY A 87 -3.46 22.08 -38.07
C GLY A 87 -4.24 23.35 -37.64
N ASN A 88 -3.52 24.46 -37.49
CA ASN A 88 -3.93 25.61 -36.64
C ASN A 88 -5.04 26.54 -37.21
N LYS A 89 -5.88 26.10 -38.15
CA LYS A 89 -6.90 26.94 -38.84
C LYS A 89 -8.33 26.38 -38.74
N ILE A 90 -8.69 25.80 -37.59
CA ILE A 90 -9.82 24.85 -37.50
C ILE A 90 -10.66 25.15 -36.26
N PRO A 91 -12.00 25.21 -36.40
CA PRO A 91 -12.87 25.70 -35.34
C PRO A 91 -12.80 24.87 -34.06
N THR A 92 -12.49 25.52 -32.96
CA THR A 92 -12.42 24.94 -31.62
C THR A 92 -13.83 24.82 -31.03
N VAL A 93 -14.43 23.62 -31.14
CA VAL A 93 -15.78 23.37 -30.64
C VAL A 93 -15.74 22.83 -29.22
N ARG A 94 -16.49 23.43 -28.30
CA ARG A 94 -16.66 23.00 -26.90
C ARG A 94 -18.13 22.99 -26.49
N PHE A 95 -18.50 22.20 -25.50
CA PHE A 95 -19.83 22.27 -24.85
C PHE A 95 -19.79 23.27 -23.67
N LEU A 96 -20.90 23.95 -23.41
CA LEU A 96 -21.10 24.77 -22.22
C LEU A 96 -22.21 24.19 -21.33
N HIS A 97 -23.45 24.15 -21.82
CA HIS A 97 -24.59 23.75 -21.00
C HIS A 97 -25.77 23.22 -21.85
N SER A 98 -26.69 22.51 -21.21
CA SER A 98 -27.95 22.06 -21.83
C SER A 98 -28.94 23.22 -21.95
N GLY A 99 -29.77 23.23 -22.99
CA GLY A 99 -30.59 24.38 -23.39
C GLY A 99 -29.89 25.29 -24.40
N ALA A 100 -30.64 26.21 -25.01
CA ALA A 100 -30.09 27.17 -25.99
C ALA A 100 -29.19 28.21 -25.32
N CYS A 101 -28.18 28.70 -26.04
CA CYS A 101 -27.30 29.78 -25.58
C CYS A 101 -28.11 31.05 -25.31
N SER A 102 -27.90 31.69 -24.16
CA SER A 102 -28.44 33.03 -23.90
C SER A 102 -27.70 33.69 -22.74
N PRO A 103 -27.49 35.03 -22.76
CA PRO A 103 -26.75 35.73 -21.70
C PRO A 103 -27.32 35.60 -20.28
N LYS A 104 -28.55 35.06 -20.12
CA LYS A 104 -29.10 34.67 -18.82
C LYS A 104 -28.67 33.25 -18.43
N ALA A 105 -28.77 32.28 -19.34
CA ALA A 105 -28.36 30.89 -19.12
C ALA A 105 -26.84 30.77 -18.91
N ASP A 106 -26.03 31.48 -19.69
CA ASP A 106 -24.57 31.48 -19.57
C ASP A 106 -24.14 31.95 -18.16
N LYS A 107 -24.75 33.04 -17.68
CA LYS A 107 -24.51 33.60 -16.35
C LYS A 107 -25.02 32.68 -15.23
N SER A 108 -26.17 32.02 -15.42
CA SER A 108 -26.70 31.09 -14.41
C SER A 108 -25.85 29.83 -14.29
N ASN A 109 -25.36 29.27 -15.39
CA ASN A 109 -24.53 28.07 -15.36
C ASN A 109 -23.11 28.37 -14.85
N ARG A 110 -22.50 29.51 -15.20
CA ARG A 110 -21.24 29.94 -14.57
C ARG A 110 -21.38 30.15 -13.06
N ARG A 111 -22.52 30.68 -12.58
CA ARG A 111 -22.82 30.81 -11.14
C ARG A 111 -23.14 29.48 -10.45
N ARG A 112 -23.57 28.46 -11.17
CA ARG A 112 -23.62 27.09 -10.65
C ARG A 112 -22.20 26.59 -10.48
N GLN A 113 -21.49 26.44 -11.59
CA GLN A 113 -20.12 25.92 -11.64
C GLN A 113 -19.15 26.61 -10.65
N SER A 114 -19.28 27.93 -10.42
CA SER A 114 -18.54 28.61 -9.35
C SER A 114 -18.81 27.99 -7.98
N ARG A 115 -20.07 27.96 -7.53
CA ARG A 115 -20.45 27.38 -6.23
C ARG A 115 -20.19 25.89 -6.15
N ASP A 116 -20.27 25.20 -7.28
CA ASP A 116 -20.06 23.77 -7.34
C ASP A 116 -18.55 23.50 -7.09
N MET A 117 -17.63 24.30 -7.66
CA MET A 117 -16.22 24.32 -7.25
C MET A 117 -16.00 24.88 -5.84
N ASP A 118 -16.75 25.91 -5.41
CA ASP A 118 -16.63 26.47 -4.05
C ASP A 118 -16.99 25.40 -3.00
N LEU A 119 -17.88 24.45 -3.31
CA LEU A 119 -18.19 23.27 -2.49
C LEU A 119 -17.09 22.20 -2.58
N GLU A 120 -16.60 21.88 -3.77
CA GLU A 120 -15.45 20.95 -3.95
C GLU A 120 -14.23 21.39 -3.12
N ASN A 121 -13.92 22.70 -3.07
CA ASN A 121 -12.84 23.23 -2.22
C ASN A 121 -13.12 23.07 -0.71
N ILE A 122 -14.38 23.19 -0.27
CA ILE A 122 -14.76 23.02 1.15
C ILE A 122 -14.65 21.54 1.55
N GLU A 123 -15.03 20.62 0.66
CA GLU A 123 -14.88 19.18 0.88
C GLU A 123 -13.39 18.77 0.91
N ASP A 124 -12.56 19.32 0.00
CA ASP A 124 -11.10 19.17 0.00
C ASP A 124 -10.45 19.72 1.28
N ASP A 125 -10.86 20.90 1.77
CA ASP A 125 -10.29 21.50 2.99
C ASP A 125 -10.70 20.73 4.25
N ALA A 126 -11.95 20.29 4.36
CA ALA A 126 -12.39 19.43 5.47
C ALA A 126 -11.65 18.08 5.48
N GLY A 127 -11.40 17.48 4.30
CA GLY A 127 -10.62 16.25 4.18
C GLY A 127 -9.15 16.41 4.62
N LYS A 128 -8.56 17.61 4.46
CA LYS A 128 -7.21 17.91 5.00
C LYS A 128 -7.23 18.03 6.52
N GLU A 129 -8.25 18.64 7.11
CA GLU A 129 -8.40 18.71 8.57
C GLU A 129 -8.55 17.31 9.18
N GLU A 130 -9.32 16.41 8.55
CA GLU A 130 -9.45 15.00 8.99
C GLU A 130 -8.12 14.22 8.86
N ILE A 131 -7.36 14.41 7.77
CA ILE A 131 -6.04 13.79 7.60
C ILE A 131 -5.04 14.29 8.65
N ASN A 132 -4.93 15.60 8.86
CA ASN A 132 -4.00 16.18 9.83
C ASN A 132 -4.30 15.68 11.26
N ALA A 133 -5.59 15.59 11.63
CA ALA A 133 -5.98 15.05 12.93
C ALA A 133 -5.64 13.55 13.08
N GLY A 134 -5.78 12.78 12.00
CA GLY A 134 -5.35 11.37 11.96
C GLY A 134 -3.83 11.20 12.05
N GLU A 135 -3.04 12.13 11.48
CA GLU A 135 -1.58 12.15 11.65
C GLU A 135 -1.20 12.50 13.11
N GLU A 136 -1.84 13.48 13.73
CA GLU A 136 -1.64 13.81 15.17
C GLU A 136 -2.01 12.64 16.11
N GLU A 137 -3.07 11.88 15.82
CA GLU A 137 -3.43 10.67 16.58
C GLU A 137 -2.41 9.51 16.39
N ILE A 138 -1.79 9.39 15.22
CA ILE A 138 -0.75 8.38 14.95
C ILE A 138 0.55 8.73 15.68
N ASP A 139 1.05 9.96 15.56
CA ASP A 139 2.28 10.42 16.22
C ASP A 139 2.19 10.22 17.74
N ALA A 140 1.05 10.57 18.35
CA ALA A 140 0.79 10.36 19.78
C ALA A 140 0.68 8.86 20.17
N GLY A 141 0.25 8.01 19.24
CA GLY A 141 0.21 6.55 19.41
C GLY A 141 1.59 5.89 19.31
N GLU A 142 2.48 6.41 18.46
CA GLU A 142 3.87 5.98 18.39
C GLU A 142 4.66 6.38 19.65
N GLU A 143 4.52 7.63 20.14
CA GLU A 143 5.15 8.06 21.41
C GLU A 143 4.74 7.19 22.60
N GLN A 144 3.45 6.86 22.72
CA GLN A 144 2.96 5.94 23.76
C GLN A 144 3.50 4.51 23.62
N SER A 145 3.71 4.05 22.38
CA SER A 145 4.23 2.70 22.10
C SER A 145 5.71 2.58 22.45
N ASP A 146 6.51 3.59 22.14
CA ASP A 146 7.94 3.63 22.50
C ASP A 146 8.14 3.78 24.01
N ALA A 147 7.34 4.62 24.68
CA ALA A 147 7.37 4.75 26.15
C ALA A 147 7.00 3.43 26.86
N ALA A 148 5.94 2.75 26.39
CA ALA A 148 5.57 1.43 26.91
C ALA A 148 6.63 0.37 26.63
N LYS A 149 7.37 0.49 25.52
CA LYS A 149 8.51 -0.38 25.22
C LYS A 149 9.69 -0.15 26.18
N GLU A 150 10.03 1.10 26.48
CA GLU A 150 11.09 1.42 27.45
C GLU A 150 10.74 0.88 28.85
N GLU A 151 9.48 0.98 29.28
CA GLU A 151 8.99 0.38 30.53
C GLU A 151 9.10 -1.16 30.53
N ILE A 152 8.79 -1.84 29.41
CA ILE A 152 8.95 -3.30 29.29
C ILE A 152 10.42 -3.71 29.35
N ASP A 153 11.29 -3.06 28.58
CA ASP A 153 12.72 -3.39 28.54
C ASP A 153 13.39 -3.14 29.91
N ALA A 154 12.97 -2.10 30.64
CA ALA A 154 13.43 -1.82 32.01
C ALA A 154 12.92 -2.84 33.04
N ASN A 155 11.64 -3.24 32.98
CA ASN A 155 11.09 -4.27 33.86
C ASN A 155 11.70 -5.66 33.60
N GLN A 156 12.10 -5.97 32.36
CA GLN A 156 12.83 -7.21 32.06
C GLN A 156 14.20 -7.22 32.74
N ALA A 157 14.95 -6.12 32.67
CA ALA A 157 16.25 -6.03 33.36
C ALA A 157 16.13 -6.22 34.88
N LEU A 158 15.09 -5.65 35.51
CA LEU A 158 14.80 -5.86 36.93
C LEU A 158 14.40 -7.31 37.27
N ALA A 159 13.80 -8.05 36.33
CA ALA A 159 13.50 -9.47 36.49
C ALA A 159 14.75 -10.35 36.36
N ASP A 160 15.62 -10.03 35.40
CA ASP A 160 16.90 -10.72 35.18
C ASP A 160 17.84 -10.54 36.39
N ASP A 161 17.95 -9.31 36.92
CA ASP A 161 18.70 -9.02 38.16
C ASP A 161 18.13 -9.79 39.37
N ALA A 162 16.79 -9.84 39.51
CA ALA A 162 16.14 -10.56 40.60
C ALA A 162 16.28 -12.10 40.50
N GLU A 163 16.39 -12.66 39.29
CA GLU A 163 16.71 -14.09 39.11
C GLU A 163 18.16 -14.39 39.53
N ALA A 164 19.11 -13.50 39.21
CA ALA A 164 20.50 -13.61 39.66
C ALA A 164 20.65 -13.53 41.19
N ASP A 165 19.97 -12.57 41.85
CA ASP A 165 19.92 -12.47 43.32
C ASP A 165 19.32 -13.73 43.96
N MET A 166 18.27 -14.30 43.35
CA MET A 166 17.67 -15.56 43.83
C MET A 166 18.60 -16.77 43.66
N ASP A 167 19.40 -16.84 42.60
CA ASP A 167 20.38 -17.92 42.41
C ASP A 167 21.56 -17.79 43.39
N ALA A 168 22.10 -16.59 43.59
CA ALA A 168 23.12 -16.34 44.60
C ALA A 168 22.64 -16.72 46.01
N GLY A 169 21.40 -16.35 46.38
CA GLY A 169 20.80 -16.74 47.65
C GLY A 169 20.58 -18.25 47.82
N LYS A 170 20.41 -19.02 46.73
CA LYS A 170 20.37 -20.49 46.79
C LYS A 170 21.76 -21.07 47.07
N GLU A 171 22.81 -20.52 46.49
CA GLU A 171 24.20 -20.94 46.74
C GLU A 171 24.62 -20.64 48.19
N GLU A 172 24.28 -19.45 48.74
CA GLU A 172 24.53 -19.12 50.15
C GLU A 172 23.80 -20.07 51.12
N ILE A 173 22.53 -20.40 50.84
CA ILE A 173 21.76 -21.36 51.64
C ILE A 173 22.34 -22.77 51.57
N ALA A 174 22.85 -23.19 50.40
CA ALA A 174 23.51 -24.49 50.25
C ALA A 174 24.81 -24.56 51.06
N ALA A 175 25.68 -23.55 50.94
CA ALA A 175 26.93 -23.47 51.69
C ALA A 175 26.71 -23.42 53.21
N GLY A 176 25.75 -22.61 53.69
CA GLY A 176 25.38 -22.58 55.11
C GLY A 176 24.76 -23.89 55.62
N GLY A 177 24.17 -24.70 54.72
CA GLY A 177 23.75 -26.07 55.02
C GLY A 177 24.95 -26.99 55.25
N GLU A 178 25.92 -26.99 54.33
CA GLU A 178 27.16 -27.78 54.45
C GLU A 178 27.97 -27.39 55.72
N GLU A 179 28.07 -26.11 56.04
CA GLU A 179 28.68 -25.63 57.29
C GLU A 179 27.91 -26.12 58.54
N SER A 180 26.58 -26.12 58.50
CA SER A 180 25.76 -26.57 59.63
C SER A 180 25.82 -28.08 59.84
N ASP A 181 25.94 -28.88 58.78
CA ASP A 181 26.09 -30.33 58.87
C ASP A 181 27.50 -30.68 59.39
N ALA A 182 28.56 -30.00 58.91
CA ALA A 182 29.92 -30.20 59.41
C ALA A 182 30.08 -29.80 60.88
N ALA A 183 29.51 -28.66 61.29
CA ALA A 183 29.49 -28.24 62.69
C ALA A 183 28.72 -29.22 63.59
N LYS A 184 27.72 -29.93 63.03
CA LYS A 184 27.02 -30.99 63.75
C LYS A 184 27.87 -32.24 63.92
N GLU A 185 28.59 -32.69 62.90
CA GLU A 185 29.53 -33.82 63.04
C GLU A 185 30.60 -33.53 64.12
N GLU A 186 31.08 -32.28 64.21
CA GLU A 186 32.00 -31.86 65.27
C GLU A 186 31.36 -31.90 66.67
N ILE A 187 30.10 -31.48 66.82
CA ILE A 187 29.37 -31.56 68.11
C ILE A 187 29.12 -33.01 68.51
N ASP A 188 28.63 -33.85 67.60
CA ASP A 188 28.33 -35.26 67.87
C ASP A 188 29.63 -36.03 68.23
N ALA A 189 30.77 -35.69 67.62
CA ALA A 189 32.08 -36.24 67.98
C ALA A 189 32.62 -35.75 69.34
N ASN A 190 32.47 -34.46 69.65
CA ASN A 190 32.87 -33.91 70.96
C ASN A 190 32.00 -34.44 72.11
N GLN A 191 30.71 -34.72 71.86
CA GLN A 191 29.84 -35.36 72.85
C GLN A 191 30.34 -36.78 73.16
N ALA A 192 30.67 -37.59 72.15
CA ALA A 192 31.21 -38.93 72.38
C ALA A 192 32.52 -38.92 73.20
N LEU A 193 33.41 -37.95 72.96
CA LEU A 193 34.63 -37.77 73.76
C LEU A 193 34.36 -37.32 75.21
N ALA A 194 33.26 -36.61 75.46
CA ALA A 194 32.83 -36.25 76.80
C ALA A 194 32.22 -37.46 77.54
N ASP A 195 31.37 -38.24 76.85
CA ASP A 195 30.75 -39.46 77.38
C ASP A 195 31.83 -40.52 77.75
N ASP A 196 32.84 -40.72 76.89
CA ASP A 196 34.01 -41.58 77.17
C ASP A 196 34.81 -41.09 78.40
N ALA A 197 35.02 -39.77 78.51
CA ALA A 197 35.77 -39.18 79.62
C ALA A 197 35.01 -39.21 80.97
N GLU A 198 33.67 -39.14 80.95
CA GLU A 198 32.83 -39.34 82.14
C GLU A 198 32.94 -40.80 82.62
N ALA A 199 32.91 -41.78 81.71
CA ALA A 199 33.10 -43.19 82.05
C ALA A 199 34.51 -43.52 82.62
N ASP A 200 35.56 -42.89 82.10
CA ASP A 200 36.93 -43.02 82.65
C ASP A 200 37.04 -42.40 84.06
N MET A 201 36.33 -41.30 84.34
CA MET A 201 36.27 -40.70 85.69
C MET A 201 35.48 -41.56 86.68
N ASP A 202 34.30 -42.07 86.29
CA ASP A 202 33.51 -43.01 87.10
C ASP A 202 34.33 -44.26 87.46
N HIS A 203 35.10 -44.80 86.51
CA HIS A 203 36.00 -45.92 86.77
C HIS A 203 37.12 -45.55 87.74
N ALA A 204 37.71 -44.35 87.61
CA ALA A 204 38.75 -43.87 88.51
C ALA A 204 38.23 -43.63 89.93
N GLU A 205 37.04 -43.05 90.11
CA GLU A 205 36.43 -42.85 91.44
C GLU A 205 36.15 -44.19 92.13
N ALA A 206 35.55 -45.15 91.40
CA ALA A 206 35.29 -46.50 91.90
C ALA A 206 36.55 -47.27 92.35
N LEU A 207 37.72 -46.97 91.80
CA LEU A 207 39.00 -47.56 92.23
C LEU A 207 39.61 -46.91 93.48
N ASN A 208 39.18 -45.70 93.86
CA ASN A 208 39.66 -45.01 95.06
C ASN A 208 38.82 -45.34 96.32
N ASP A 209 37.59 -45.83 96.15
CA ASP A 209 36.69 -46.24 97.24
C ASP A 209 36.99 -47.67 97.79
N GLU A 210 37.99 -48.38 97.24
CA GLU A 210 38.37 -49.75 97.65
C GLU A 210 39.65 -49.84 98.54
N GLU A 211 40.24 -48.73 99.00
CA GLU A 211 41.46 -48.68 99.88
C GLU A 211 41.19 -48.37 101.38
#